data_AF-A0A929E2H1-F1
#
_entry.id   AF-A0A929E2H1-F1
#
_cell.length_a   1.000
_cell.length_b   1.000
_cell.length_c   1.000
_cell.angle_alpha   90.00
_cell.angle_beta   90.00
_cell.angle_gamma   90.00
#
_symmetry.space_group_name_H-M   'P 1'
#
loop_
_entity.id
_entity.type
_entity.pdbx_description
1 polymer ?
#
loop_
_entity_poly.entity_id
_entity_poly.type
_entity_poly.pdbx_seq_one_letter_code
_entity_poly.pdbx_strand_id
1 'polypeptide(L)' 'MPVKEIDLTLKNEPGQLSMVSEILGTNGIDIIAFYVCTEGEHGSLRFVANDPDRAITVL' A
#
# COMPACT_ATOMS: atom_id res chain seq x y z
N MET A 1 -19.05 10.82 -2.62
CA MET A 1 -17.68 11.29 -2.92
C MET A 1 -16.87 10.09 -3.38
N PRO A 2 -16.02 10.21 -4.41
CA PRO A 2 -15.15 9.11 -4.81
C PRO A 2 -14.08 8.84 -3.75
N VAL A 3 -13.73 7.57 -3.56
CA VAL A 3 -12.61 7.14 -2.70
C VAL A 3 -11.33 7.11 -3.53
N LYS A 4 -10.22 7.62 -3.00
CA LYS A 4 -8.90 7.52 -3.64
C LYS A 4 -8.26 6.17 -3.26
N GLU A 5 -7.98 5.35 -4.27
CA GLU A 5 -7.23 4.10 -4.14
C GLU A 5 -5.80 4.31 -4.66
N ILE A 6 -4.82 3.70 -3.98
CA ILE A 6 -3.41 3.67 -4.37
C ILE A 6 -3.10 2.25 -4.86
N ASP A 7 -2.55 2.14 -6.07
CA ASP A 7 -2.05 0.87 -6.63
C ASP A 7 -0.52 0.89 -6.63
N LEU A 8 0.09 -0.04 -5.90
CA LEU A 8 1.51 -0.18 -5.73
C LEU A 8 1.96 -1.55 -6.26
N THR A 9 2.90 -1.56 -7.19
CA THR A 9 3.54 -2.81 -7.64
C THR A 9 4.64 -3.19 -6.66
N LEU A 10 4.63 -4.46 -6.24
CA LEU A 10 5.56 -5.05 -5.30
C LEU A 10 6.23 -6.29 -5.91
N LYS A 11 7.35 -6.71 -5.34
CA LYS A 11 7.84 -8.08 -5.58
C LYS A 11 6.94 -9.08 -4.87
N ASN A 12 6.78 -10.27 -5.42
CA ASN A 12 6.07 -11.36 -4.74
C ASN A 12 7.04 -12.13 -3.81
N GLU A 13 7.53 -11.42 -2.79
CA GLU A 13 8.49 -11.97 -1.81
C GLU A 13 7.99 -11.69 -0.38
N PRO A 14 8.30 -12.56 0.60
CA PRO A 14 7.99 -12.31 2.00
C PRO A 14 8.54 -10.96 2.48
N GLY A 15 7.72 -10.21 3.22
CA GLY A 15 8.13 -8.93 3.84
C GLY A 15 7.83 -7.67 3.02
N GLN A 16 7.43 -7.79 1.75
CA GLN A 16 7.12 -6.61 0.91
C GLN A 16 5.95 -5.78 1.48
N LEU A 17 4.86 -6.44 1.89
CA LEU A 17 3.75 -5.74 2.57
C LEU A 17 4.16 -5.17 3.93
N SER A 18 5.09 -5.83 4.63
CA SER A 18 5.61 -5.33 5.92
C SER A 18 6.37 -4.03 5.72
N MET A 19 7.22 -3.94 4.69
CA MET A 19 7.97 -2.73 4.35
C MET A 19 7.03 -1.55 4.06
N VAL A 20 5.99 -1.78 3.25
CA VAL A 20 4.98 -0.75 2.97
C VAL A 20 4.27 -0.32 4.26
N SER A 21 3.84 -1.27 5.08
CA SER A 21 3.14 -1.01 6.34
C SER A 21 4.01 -0.24 7.34
N GLU A 22 5.31 -0.51 7.39
CA GLU A 22 6.28 0.16 8.26
C GLU A 22 6.51 1.62 7.83
N ILE A 23 6.64 1.89 6.53
CA ILE A 23 6.77 3.24 5.99
C ILE A 23 5.52 4.07 6.33
N LEU A 24 4.33 3.51 6.07
CA LEU A 24 3.06 4.19 6.36
C LEU A 24 2.86 4.39 7.87
N GLY A 25 3.10 3.35 8.67
CA GLY A 25 2.95 3.39 10.13
C GLY A 25 3.90 4.39 10.80
N THR A 26 5.16 4.45 10.37
CA THR A 26 6.14 5.45 10.87
C THR A 26 5.71 6.89 10.57
N ASN A 27 4.92 7.09 9.51
CA ASN A 27 4.35 8.39 9.17
C ASN A 27 2.96 8.64 9.78
N GLY A 28 2.42 7.70 10.57
CA GLY A 28 1.09 7.81 11.17
C GLY A 28 -0.03 7.78 10.13
N ILE A 29 0.14 6.99 9.06
CA ILE A 29 -0.84 6.79 7.99
C ILE A 29 -1.43 5.40 8.14
N ASP A 30 -2.76 5.34 8.26
CA ASP A 30 -3.50 4.09 8.45
C ASP A 30 -4.01 3.56 7.10
N ILE A 31 -3.89 2.24 6.90
CA ILE A 31 -4.57 1.53 5.82
C ILE A 31 -6.01 1.22 6.28
N ILE A 32 -7.00 1.77 5.58
CA ILE A 32 -8.42 1.58 5.88
C ILE A 32 -8.94 0.28 5.26
N ALA A 33 -8.53 0.02 4.02
CA ALA A 33 -8.89 -1.19 3.27
C ALA A 33 -7.77 -1.50 2.28
N PHE A 34 -7.53 -2.78 2.01
CA PHE A 34 -6.56 -3.19 1.00
C PHE A 34 -6.94 -4.51 0.34
N TYR A 35 -6.35 -4.73 -0.83
CA TYR A 35 -6.42 -5.95 -1.61
C TYR A 35 -5.04 -6.24 -2.24
N VAL A 36 -4.66 -7.51 -2.29
CA VAL A 36 -3.39 -7.92 -2.89
C VAL A 36 -3.65 -8.98 -3.95
N CYS A 37 -3.03 -8.81 -5.11
CA CYS A 37 -2.90 -9.81 -6.17
C CYS A 37 -1.42 -10.16 -6.35
N THR A 38 -1.13 -11.41 -6.72
CA THR A 38 0.21 -11.83 -7.11
C THR A 38 0.17 -12.68 -8.37
N GLU A 39 1.16 -12.49 -9.24
CA GLU A 39 1.37 -13.26 -10.46
C GLU A 39 2.88 -13.44 -10.70
N GLY A 40 3.36 -14.68 -10.61
CA GLY A 40 4.80 -14.99 -10.69
C GLY A 40 5.61 -14.22 -9.64
N GLU A 41 6.60 -13.46 -10.11
CA GLU A 41 7.51 -12.67 -9.27
C GLU A 41 6.95 -11.29 -8.87
N HIS A 42 5.75 -10.94 -9.32
CA HIS A 42 5.16 -9.61 -9.10
C HIS A 42 3.89 -9.69 -8.26
N GLY A 43 3.64 -8.64 -7.47
CA GLY A 43 2.39 -8.40 -6.77
C GLY A 43 1.86 -6.99 -7.02
N SER A 44 0.56 -6.80 -6.88
CA SER A 44 -0.09 -5.49 -6.82
C SER A 44 -0.81 -5.38 -5.48
N LEU A 45 -0.44 -4.36 -4.71
CA LEU A 45 -1.12 -3.94 -3.50
C LEU A 45 -1.99 -2.73 -3.84
N ARG A 46 -3.30 -2.89 -3.71
CA ARG A 46 -4.26 -1.80 -3.82
C ARG A 46 -4.79 -1.47 -2.45
N PHE A 47 -4.78 -0.20 -2.07
CA PHE A 47 -5.25 0.18 -0.75
C PHE A 47 -5.82 1.59 -0.70
N VAL A 48 -6.62 1.82 0.34
CA VAL A 48 -7.17 3.12 0.71
C VAL A 48 -6.53 3.52 2.03
N ALA A 49 -5.94 4.71 2.07
CA ALA A 49 -5.37 5.29 3.28
C ALA A 49 -6.30 6.34 3.88
N ASN A 50 -6.13 6.63 5.18
CA ASN A 50 -6.78 7.78 5.83
C ASN A 50 -6.33 9.13 5.25
N ASP A 51 -5.09 9.21 4.77
CA ASP A 51 -4.51 10.34 4.05
C ASP A 51 -3.79 9.85 2.77
N PRO A 52 -4.52 9.68 1.65
CA PRO A 52 -3.95 9.12 0.42
C PRO A 52 -2.91 10.02 -0.23
N ASP A 53 -3.03 11.34 -0.11
CA ASP A 53 -2.09 12.28 -0.71
C ASP A 53 -0.74 12.25 0.02
N ARG A 54 -0.78 12.13 1.36
CA ARG A 54 0.43 11.94 2.16
C ARG A 54 1.02 10.53 2.00
N ALA A 55 0.18 9.51 1.84
CA ALA A 55 0.64 8.13 1.58
C ALA A 55 1.48 8.05 0.30
N ILE A 56 1.03 8.68 -0.79
CA ILE A 56 1.79 8.75 -2.05
C ILE A 56 3.12 9.50 -1.89
N THR A 57 3.19 10.46 -0.97
CA THR A 57 4.42 11.26 -0.76
C THR A 57 5.51 10.49 -0.02
N VAL A 58 5.13 9.52 0.83
CA VAL A 58 6.08 8.78 1.69
C VAL A 58 6.47 7.41 1.16
N LEU A 59 5.70 6.87 0.20
CA LEU A 59 5.96 5.61 -0.50
C LEU A 59 6.83 5.81 -1.74
#